data_AF-A0A920KM89-F1
#
_entry.id   AF-A0A920KM89-F1
#
_cell.length_a   1.000
_cell.length_b   1.000
_cell.length_c   1.000
_cell.angle_alpha   90.00
_cell.angle_beta   90.00
_cell.angle_gamma   90.00
#
_symmetry.space_group_name_H-M   'P 1'
#
loop_
_entity.id
_entity.type
_entity.pdbx_description
1 polymer ?
#
loop_
_entity_poly.entity_id
_entity_poly.type
_entity_poly.pdbx_seq_one_letter_code
_entity_poly.pdbx_strand_id
1 'polypeptide(L)'
;MNIMKKINFKKLKWEKAKLVKNGKKIAFLNLGTRLKKILEVSELIKKNYKFQCSMLDMRFAKPIDKKLIKKLIKNHEIFVTIEENAIGGFSSQVNNYLLNESSKSPKILNFFMKDKFIDQSDIEDQYTLSGISSKKIYEKLTNFLK
;
A
#
# COMPACT_ATOMS: atom_id res chain seq x y z
N MET A 1 -24.28 -17.14 31.79
CA MET A 1 -23.61 -15.82 31.64
C MET A 1 -23.66 -15.42 30.18
N ASN A 2 -24.51 -14.45 29.82
CA ASN A 2 -24.80 -14.07 28.42
C ASN A 2 -23.65 -13.22 27.85
N ILE A 3 -22.69 -13.85 27.14
CA ILE A 3 -21.58 -13.16 26.47
C ILE A 3 -21.93 -12.94 24.98
N MET A 4 -23.13 -12.43 24.70
CA MET A 4 -23.45 -11.87 23.40
C MET A 4 -23.41 -10.35 23.49
N LYS A 5 -22.21 -9.78 23.62
CA LYS A 5 -22.00 -8.38 23.24
C LYS A 5 -22.45 -8.28 21.78
N LYS A 6 -23.52 -7.53 21.49
CA LYS A 6 -23.93 -7.19 20.12
C LYS A 6 -22.74 -6.56 19.41
N ILE A 7 -22.05 -7.35 18.58
CA ILE A 7 -20.97 -6.85 17.74
C ILE A 7 -21.61 -5.96 16.69
N ASN A 8 -21.37 -4.66 16.77
CA ASN A 8 -21.89 -3.70 15.80
C ASN A 8 -21.01 -3.75 14.54
N PHE A 9 -21.41 -4.56 13.55
CA PHE A 9 -20.71 -4.65 12.29
C PHE A 9 -20.91 -3.38 11.46
N LYS A 10 -19.81 -2.73 11.08
CA LYS A 10 -19.85 -1.63 10.13
C LYS A 10 -19.87 -2.17 8.70
N LYS A 11 -20.97 -1.97 7.97
CA LYS A 11 -21.06 -2.32 6.55
C LYS A 11 -20.05 -1.51 5.74
N LEU A 12 -19.19 -2.21 5.00
CA LEU A 12 -18.29 -1.60 4.03
C LEU A 12 -18.96 -1.56 2.66
N LYS A 13 -18.68 -0.51 1.88
CA LYS A 13 -19.03 -0.49 0.47
C LYS A 13 -18.05 -1.42 -0.25
N TRP A 14 -18.59 -2.43 -0.92
CA TRP A 14 -17.84 -3.33 -1.80
C TRP A 14 -16.96 -2.50 -2.75
N GLU A 15 -15.75 -2.99 -3.03
CA GLU A 15 -14.72 -2.36 -3.89
C GLU A 15 -14.12 -1.03 -3.40
N LYS A 16 -14.64 -0.42 -2.33
CA LYS A 16 -14.22 0.93 -1.91
C LYS A 16 -13.07 0.92 -0.92
N ALA A 17 -11.94 1.47 -1.39
CA ALA A 17 -10.81 1.80 -0.56
C ALA A 17 -11.12 2.98 0.38
N LYS A 18 -10.28 3.15 1.41
CA LYS A 18 -10.28 4.29 2.33
C LYS A 18 -9.12 5.22 1.97
N LEU A 19 -9.41 6.51 1.76
CA LEU A 19 -8.37 7.52 1.88
C LEU A 19 -8.10 7.75 3.37
N VAL A 20 -6.89 7.42 3.81
CA VAL A 20 -6.44 7.56 5.21
C VAL A 20 -5.79 8.93 5.41
N LYS A 21 -4.98 9.36 4.44
CA LYS A 21 -4.32 10.67 4.44
C LYS A 21 -4.27 11.21 3.02
N ASN A 22 -4.64 12.48 2.85
CA ASN A 22 -4.58 13.15 1.56
C ASN A 22 -3.20 13.78 1.32
N GLY A 23 -2.67 13.69 0.11
CA GLY A 23 -1.36 14.22 -0.25
C GLY A 23 -1.18 14.35 -1.77
N LYS A 24 0.08 14.41 -2.21
CA LYS A 24 0.49 14.54 -3.62
C LYS A 24 1.81 13.82 -3.89
N LYS A 25 2.20 13.72 -5.17
CA LYS A 25 3.43 13.08 -5.70
C LYS A 25 3.50 11.57 -5.49
N ILE A 26 3.43 11.09 -4.25
CA ILE A 26 3.50 9.66 -3.91
C ILE A 26 2.17 9.20 -3.31
N ALA A 27 1.58 8.14 -3.85
CA ALA A 27 0.43 7.46 -3.25
C ALA A 27 0.84 6.06 -2.78
N PHE A 28 0.71 5.81 -1.48
CA PHE A 28 0.86 4.48 -0.89
C PHE A 28 -0.49 3.76 -0.92
N LEU A 29 -0.53 2.64 -1.64
CA LEU A 29 -1.67 1.75 -1.80
C LEU A 29 -1.41 0.52 -0.92
N ASN A 30 -1.88 0.55 0.33
CA ASN A 30 -1.69 -0.53 1.29
C ASN A 30 -2.86 -1.51 1.27
N LEU A 31 -2.56 -2.80 1.16
CA LEU A 31 -3.51 -3.87 1.44
C LEU A 31 -2.96 -4.72 2.60
N GLY A 32 -3.71 -4.79 3.71
CA GLY A 32 -3.31 -5.56 4.90
C GLY A 32 -2.85 -4.65 6.05
N THR A 33 -2.05 -5.21 6.96
CA THR A 33 -1.86 -4.67 8.31
C THR A 33 -0.78 -3.60 8.41
N ARG A 34 -0.02 -3.37 7.33
CA ARG A 34 1.18 -2.50 7.30
C ARG A 34 0.88 -1.00 7.32
N LEU A 35 -0.39 -0.57 7.36
CA LEU A 35 -0.77 0.84 7.26
C LEU A 35 -0.07 1.75 8.29
N LYS A 36 0.02 1.33 9.55
CA LYS A 36 0.69 2.12 10.62
C LYS A 36 2.17 2.33 10.31
N LYS A 37 2.85 1.28 9.86
CA LYS A 37 4.27 1.31 9.53
C LYS A 37 4.55 2.19 8.31
N ILE A 38 3.67 2.20 7.32
CA ILE A 38 3.82 3.08 6.15
C ILE A 38 3.52 4.55 6.51
N LEU A 39 2.65 4.83 7.48
CA LEU A 39 2.46 6.19 7.98
C LEU A 39 3.78 6.76 8.56
N GLU A 40 4.55 5.96 9.30
CA GLU A 40 5.87 6.36 9.80
C GLU A 40 6.82 6.73 8.63
N VAL A 41 6.85 5.91 7.57
CA VAL A 41 7.62 6.20 6.35
C VAL A 41 7.16 7.50 5.69
N SER A 42 5.85 7.73 5.62
CA SER A 42 5.30 8.97 5.06
C SER A 42 5.72 10.21 5.82
N GLU A 43 5.84 10.16 7.15
CA GLU A 43 6.34 11.29 7.94
C GLU A 43 7.82 11.56 7.68
N LEU A 44 8.64 10.51 7.52
CA LEU A 44 10.05 10.66 7.13
C LEU A 44 10.19 11.32 5.75
N ILE A 45 9.40 10.89 4.76
CA ILE A 45 9.38 11.51 3.43
C ILE A 45 8.96 12.98 3.53
N LYS A 46 7.93 13.30 4.32
CA LYS A 46 7.50 14.69 4.54
C LYS A 46 8.61 15.55 5.13
N LYS A 47 9.30 15.05 6.17
CA LYS A 47 10.39 15.75 6.83
C LYS A 47 11.53 16.08 5.86
N ASN A 48 11.91 15.12 5.01
CA ASN A 48 13.11 15.18 4.18
C ASN A 48 12.89 15.81 2.79
N TYR A 49 11.71 15.62 2.19
CA TYR A 49 11.40 16.08 0.82
C TYR A 49 10.34 17.19 0.76
N LYS A 50 9.82 17.63 1.92
CA LYS A 50 8.88 18.77 2.05
C LYS A 50 7.57 18.61 1.27
N PHE A 51 7.07 17.38 1.10
CA PHE A 51 5.72 17.14 0.60
C PHE A 51 5.03 16.00 1.35
N GLN A 52 3.69 16.00 1.35
CA GLN A 52 2.88 14.98 2.00
C GLN A 52 2.42 13.93 0.99
N CYS A 53 2.62 12.65 1.30
CA CYS A 53 2.14 11.52 0.49
C CYS A 53 0.66 11.24 0.77
N SER A 54 -0.04 10.69 -0.23
CA SER A 54 -1.36 10.10 -0.02
C SER A 54 -1.23 8.68 0.54
N MET A 55 -2.12 8.34 1.47
CA MET A 55 -2.18 7.03 2.12
C MET A 55 -3.54 6.42 1.92
N LEU A 56 -3.57 5.20 1.39
CA LEU A 56 -4.78 4.47 1.11
C LEU A 56 -4.76 3.10 1.77
N ASP A 57 -5.87 2.76 2.42
CA ASP A 57 -6.20 1.40 2.79
C ASP A 57 -7.12 0.83 1.70
N MET A 58 -6.58 -0.08 0.91
CA MET A 58 -7.21 -0.55 -0.33
C MET A 58 -8.34 -1.54 -0.07
N ARG A 59 -8.29 -2.25 1.07
CA ARG A 59 -9.29 -3.23 1.58
C ARG A 59 -9.61 -4.44 0.70
N PHE A 60 -9.64 -4.28 -0.63
CA PHE A 60 -10.02 -5.29 -1.59
C PHE A 60 -8.90 -5.45 -2.62
N ALA A 61 -8.36 -6.66 -2.71
CA ALA A 61 -7.46 -7.03 -3.82
C ALA A 61 -8.24 -7.19 -5.14
N LYS A 62 -9.51 -7.65 -5.05
CA LYS A 62 -10.38 -7.89 -6.20
C LYS A 62 -11.85 -7.65 -5.83
N PRO A 63 -12.58 -6.83 -6.60
CA PRO A 63 -12.05 -5.85 -7.54
C PRO A 63 -11.32 -4.72 -6.80
N ILE A 64 -10.30 -4.14 -7.44
CA ILE A 64 -9.63 -2.92 -6.94
C ILE A 64 -10.51 -1.68 -7.23
N ASP A 65 -10.33 -0.62 -6.44
CA ASP A 65 -11.03 0.66 -6.65
C ASP A 65 -10.46 1.45 -7.85
N LYS A 66 -10.74 0.99 -9.07
CA LYS A 66 -10.25 1.59 -10.32
C LYS A 66 -10.58 3.08 -10.42
N LYS A 67 -11.77 3.50 -9.96
CA LYS A 67 -12.19 4.91 -9.98
C LYS A 67 -11.30 5.78 -9.11
N LEU A 68 -10.94 5.30 -7.92
CA LEU A 68 -10.02 6.00 -7.03
C LEU A 68 -8.60 6.03 -7.61
N ILE A 69 -8.10 4.91 -8.13
CA ILE A 69 -6.78 4.84 -8.76
C ILE A 69 -6.71 5.84 -9.93
N LYS A 70 -7.73 5.88 -10.80
CA LYS A 70 -7.84 6.88 -11.89
C LYS A 70 -7.75 8.32 -11.40
N LYS A 71 -8.36 8.63 -10.25
CA LYS A 71 -8.29 9.97 -9.64
C LYS A 71 -6.88 10.28 -9.14
N LEU A 72 -6.20 9.32 -8.51
CA LEU A 72 -4.87 9.51 -7.94
C LEU A 72 -3.82 9.81 -9.01
N ILE A 73 -3.88 9.16 -10.16
CA ILE A 73 -2.92 9.33 -11.29
C ILE A 73 -2.79 10.81 -11.73
N LYS A 74 -3.82 11.63 -11.52
CA LYS A 74 -3.79 13.06 -11.88
C LYS A 74 -2.78 13.87 -11.07
N ASN A 75 -2.58 13.53 -9.79
CA ASN A 75 -1.81 14.33 -8.82
C ASN A 75 -0.62 13.57 -8.20
N HIS A 76 -0.36 12.35 -8.69
CA HIS A 76 0.69 11.47 -8.17
C HIS A 76 1.49 10.90 -9.33
N GLU A 77 2.81 11.00 -9.18
CA GLU A 77 3.80 10.55 -10.15
C GLU A 77 4.30 9.15 -9.82
N ILE A 78 4.20 8.75 -8.55
CA ILE A 78 4.70 7.48 -8.03
C ILE A 78 3.60 6.78 -7.23
N PHE A 79 3.32 5.53 -7.57
CA PHE A 79 2.54 4.62 -6.75
C PHE A 79 3.44 3.63 -6.04
N VAL A 80 3.14 3.39 -4.77
CA VAL A 80 3.81 2.40 -3.94
C VAL A 80 2.77 1.42 -3.45
N THR A 81 2.81 0.17 -3.91
CA THR A 81 1.90 -0.87 -3.40
C THR A 81 2.57 -1.61 -2.25
N ILE A 82 1.82 -1.92 -1.20
CA ILE A 82 2.30 -2.74 -0.08
C ILE A 82 1.27 -3.84 0.18
N GLU A 83 1.74 -5.07 0.23
CA GLU A 83 0.97 -6.24 0.64
C GLU A 83 1.83 -7.25 1.40
N GLU A 84 1.18 -8.08 2.21
CA GLU A 84 1.80 -9.19 2.96
C GLU A 84 1.56 -10.52 2.24
N ASN A 85 1.61 -10.49 0.91
CA ASN A 85 1.48 -11.67 0.05
C ASN A 85 2.69 -11.75 -0.89
N ALA A 86 2.91 -12.88 -1.56
CA ALA A 86 3.97 -13.02 -2.55
C ALA A 86 3.59 -12.34 -3.89
N ILE A 87 4.51 -12.44 -4.86
CA ILE A 87 4.31 -11.97 -6.23
C ILE A 87 3.02 -12.55 -6.85
N GLY A 88 2.33 -11.77 -7.67
CA GLY A 88 1.06 -12.19 -8.29
C GLY A 88 -0.20 -11.69 -7.60
N GLY A 89 -0.07 -11.09 -6.41
CA GLY A 89 -1.18 -10.62 -5.58
C GLY A 89 -1.79 -9.26 -5.98
N PHE A 90 -2.08 -8.43 -4.98
CA PHE A 90 -2.73 -7.14 -5.12
C PHE A 90 -1.98 -6.19 -6.05
N SER A 91 -0.66 -6.12 -5.91
CA SER A 91 0.20 -5.30 -6.77
C SER A 91 0.04 -5.66 -8.24
N SER A 92 -0.07 -6.94 -8.59
CA SER A 92 -0.32 -7.39 -9.96
C SER A 92 -1.68 -6.92 -10.49
N GLN A 93 -2.73 -6.86 -9.66
CA GLN A 93 -4.03 -6.32 -10.06
C GLN A 93 -3.94 -4.81 -10.36
N VAL A 94 -3.22 -4.06 -9.53
CA VAL A 94 -2.95 -2.63 -9.76
C VAL A 94 -2.16 -2.44 -11.05
N ASN A 95 -1.08 -3.19 -11.23
CA ASN A 95 -0.23 -3.13 -12.43
C ASN A 95 -1.03 -3.44 -13.69
N ASN A 96 -1.85 -4.50 -13.67
CA ASN A 96 -2.68 -4.88 -14.81
C ASN A 96 -3.64 -3.77 -15.22
N TYR A 97 -4.28 -3.11 -14.25
CA TYR A 97 -5.15 -1.96 -14.54
C TYR A 97 -4.35 -0.77 -15.09
N LEU A 98 -3.18 -0.47 -14.53
CA LEU A 98 -2.34 0.63 -15.00
C LEU A 98 -1.87 0.42 -16.43
N LEU A 99 -1.46 -0.81 -16.78
CA LEU A 99 -0.95 -1.15 -18.10
C LEU A 99 -2.04 -1.21 -19.19
N ASN A 100 -3.19 -1.82 -18.88
CA ASN A 100 -4.18 -2.15 -19.91
C ASN A 100 -5.36 -1.18 -19.99
N GLU A 101 -5.65 -0.44 -18.91
CA GLU A 101 -6.89 0.35 -18.82
C GLU A 101 -6.67 1.81 -18.44
N SER A 102 -5.51 2.17 -17.87
CA SER A 102 -5.26 3.54 -17.43
C SER A 102 -4.75 4.42 -18.58
N SER A 103 -5.16 5.69 -18.59
CA SER A 103 -4.71 6.66 -19.61
C SER A 103 -3.27 7.15 -19.39
N LYS A 104 -2.69 6.89 -18.20
CA LYS A 104 -1.35 7.30 -17.81
C LYS A 104 -0.89 6.38 -16.69
N SER A 105 0.31 5.83 -16.81
CA SER A 105 0.90 5.06 -15.72
C SER A 105 1.85 5.94 -14.90
N PRO A 106 1.71 6.02 -13.57
CA PRO A 106 2.77 6.53 -12.71
C PRO A 106 3.94 5.55 -12.71
N LYS A 107 5.09 6.02 -12.24
CA LYS A 107 6.17 5.13 -11.80
C LYS A 107 5.65 4.25 -10.66
N ILE A 108 6.03 2.98 -10.61
CA ILE A 108 5.50 2.05 -9.61
C ILE A 108 6.61 1.30 -8.86
N LEU A 109 6.44 1.21 -7.54
CA LEU A 109 7.25 0.38 -6.65
C LEU A 109 6.34 -0.60 -5.92
N ASN A 110 6.57 -1.89 -6.17
CA ASN A 110 5.81 -2.95 -5.51
C ASN A 110 6.62 -3.51 -4.33
N PHE A 111 5.97 -3.57 -3.17
CA PHE A 111 6.47 -4.19 -1.95
C PHE A 111 5.54 -5.33 -1.55
N PHE A 112 6.08 -6.54 -1.54
CA PHE A 112 5.37 -7.78 -1.27
C PHE A 112 6.34 -8.78 -0.61
N MET A 113 5.82 -9.83 0.01
CA MET A 113 6.62 -10.85 0.69
C MET A 113 7.47 -11.65 -0.32
N LYS A 114 8.63 -12.13 0.11
CA LYS A 114 9.52 -12.88 -0.79
C LYS A 114 8.84 -14.15 -1.31
N ASP A 115 9.06 -14.48 -2.58
CA ASP A 115 8.51 -15.66 -3.23
C ASP A 115 9.30 -16.94 -2.87
N LYS A 116 9.28 -17.29 -1.59
CA LYS A 116 9.82 -18.52 -1.03
C LYS A 116 9.21 -18.77 0.34
N PHE A 117 9.37 -19.98 0.86
CA PHE A 117 9.09 -20.25 2.26
C PHE A 117 9.99 -19.38 3.16
N ILE A 118 9.37 -18.76 4.15
CA ILE A 118 10.03 -17.94 5.16
C ILE A 118 10.02 -18.74 6.46
N ASP A 119 11.20 -19.01 7.00
CA ASP A 119 11.33 -19.73 8.26
C ASP A 119 10.72 -18.95 9.42
N GLN A 120 10.36 -19.67 10.48
CA GLN A 120 9.80 -19.06 11.68
C GLN A 120 10.81 -18.08 12.29
N SER A 121 10.36 -16.84 12.53
CA SER A 121 11.12 -15.81 13.21
C SER A 121 10.16 -14.73 13.72
N ASP A 122 10.70 -13.69 14.37
CA ASP A 122 9.91 -12.50 14.65
C ASP A 122 9.39 -11.86 13.35
N ILE A 123 8.17 -11.34 13.41
CA ILE A 123 7.45 -10.85 12.23
C ILE A 123 8.19 -9.69 11.55
N GLU A 124 8.86 -8.82 12.31
CA GLU A 124 9.64 -7.71 11.76
C GLU A 124 10.94 -8.17 11.07
N ASP A 125 11.51 -9.30 11.49
CA ASP A 125 12.63 -9.92 10.78
C ASP A 125 12.18 -10.48 9.44
N GLN A 126 11.02 -11.14 9.40
CA GLN A 126 10.42 -11.64 8.15
C GLN A 126 10.12 -10.51 7.17
N TYR A 127 9.59 -9.38 7.67
CA TYR A 127 9.37 -8.19 6.85
C TYR A 127 10.67 -7.57 6.36
N THR A 128 11.71 -7.53 7.20
CA THR A 128 13.02 -7.00 6.79
C THR A 128 13.67 -7.88 5.74
N LEU A 129 13.60 -9.21 5.91
CA LEU A 129 14.06 -10.20 4.94
C LEU A 129 13.33 -10.07 3.60
N SER A 130 12.02 -9.80 3.64
CA SER A 130 11.20 -9.58 2.44
C SER A 130 11.31 -8.17 1.88
N GLY A 131 12.00 -7.24 2.55
CA GLY A 131 12.16 -5.86 2.09
C GLY A 131 10.92 -4.97 2.30
N ILE A 132 9.96 -5.39 3.13
CA ILE A 132 8.71 -4.66 3.39
C ILE A 132 8.63 -4.05 4.80
N SER A 133 9.73 -4.05 5.55
CA SER A 133 9.84 -3.26 6.79
C SER A 133 9.89 -1.76 6.48
N SER A 134 9.47 -0.90 7.42
CA SER A 134 9.45 0.56 7.22
C SER A 134 10.79 1.10 6.74
N LYS A 135 11.89 0.59 7.32
CA LYS A 135 13.26 0.95 6.94
C LYS A 135 13.55 0.59 5.49
N LYS A 136 13.25 -0.65 5.07
CA LYS A 136 13.49 -1.12 3.70
C LYS A 136 12.63 -0.40 2.66
N ILE A 137 11.36 -0.12 2.99
CA ILE A 137 10.48 0.69 2.14
C ILE A 137 11.06 2.09 1.95
N TYR A 138 11.47 2.75 3.05
CA TYR A 138 12.06 4.08 3.00
C TYR A 138 13.37 4.11 2.19
N GLU A 139 14.28 3.17 2.42
CA GLU A 139 15.56 3.05 1.68
C GLU A 139 15.32 2.90 0.17
N LYS A 140 14.46 1.97 -0.24
CA LYS A 140 14.18 1.72 -1.65
C LYS A 140 13.45 2.89 -2.30
N LEU A 141 12.48 3.49 -1.59
CA LEU A 141 11.76 4.65 -2.10
C LEU A 141 12.67 5.88 -2.27
N THR A 142 13.53 6.17 -1.30
CA THR A 142 14.44 7.33 -1.41
C THR A 142 15.51 7.15 -2.48
N ASN A 143 16.02 5.94 -2.68
CA ASN A 143 16.88 5.63 -3.81
C ASN A 143 16.17 5.79 -5.16
N PHE A 144 14.87 5.51 -5.22
CA PHE A 144 14.05 5.69 -6.42
C PHE A 144 13.70 7.16 -6.71
N LEU A 145 13.82 8.04 -5.71
CA LEU A 145 13.59 9.48 -5.84
C LEU A 145 14.85 10.26 -6.27
N LYS A 146 16.03 9.63 -6.24
CA LYS A 146 17.26 10.18 -6.80
C LYS A 146 17.19 10.11 -8.33
#